data_AF-A0A6I7WYW0-F1
#
_entry.id   AF-A0A6I7WYW0-F1
#
_cell.length_a   1.000
_cell.length_b   1.000
_cell.length_c   1.000
_cell.angle_alpha   90.00
_cell.angle_beta   90.00
_cell.angle_gamma   90.00
#
_symmetry.space_group_name_H-M   'P 1'
#
loop_
_entity.id
_entity.type
_entity.pdbx_description
1 polymer ?
#
loop_
_entity_poly.entity_id
_entity_poly.type
_entity_poly.pdbx_seq_one_letter_code
_entity_poly.pdbx_strand_id
1 'polypeptide(L)'
;MQNIKAHGKQKWLIHLSFLCMLFMFTNSYAVMNAFDNPVNHPPIPLLDEQGKHVLESNNPYSPKQSCAGSGCHDYEAITHAYHFEMGRDEADDNYGAKRGLPHLVSPGYYGGYTCMDGDTQNVLAKKVNADAENFADLGSAGWVKDCMSCHTGGGWAEKDREGIRYDEKDIADIKPLDGDYYTREVDHMTGESTVSMWDWKKSGVGEADCMFCHVDFNTLKLPDDSGLEEMLTPRRARQAFTTEGFFARQHQA
;
A
#
# COMPACT_ATOMS: atom_id res chain seq x y z
N MET A 1 7.94 62.95 28.90
CA MET A 1 6.73 62.21 29.29
C MET A 1 5.64 62.49 28.26
N GLN A 2 5.41 61.58 27.31
CA GLN A 2 4.20 61.60 26.49
C GLN A 2 3.54 60.22 26.55
N ASN A 3 2.30 60.25 27.02
CA ASN A 3 1.42 59.13 27.32
C ASN A 3 1.12 58.31 26.06
N ILE A 4 1.60 57.07 26.00
CA ILE A 4 1.18 56.10 24.99
C ILE A 4 -0.20 55.57 25.39
N LYS A 5 -1.26 56.25 24.94
CA LYS A 5 -2.64 55.75 25.00
C LYS A 5 -3.07 55.23 23.64
N ALA A 6 -2.74 53.97 23.36
CA ALA A 6 -3.42 53.15 22.36
C ALA A 6 -3.09 51.66 22.59
N HIS A 7 -3.61 51.06 23.68
CA HIS A 7 -3.42 49.63 23.97
C HIS A 7 -4.73 48.84 24.06
N GLY A 8 -5.89 49.50 23.96
CA GLY A 8 -7.20 48.83 24.05
C GLY A 8 -7.65 48.17 22.74
N LYS A 9 -7.68 48.94 21.64
CA LYS A 9 -8.21 48.47 20.35
C LYS A 9 -7.35 47.37 19.72
N GLN A 10 -6.02 47.48 19.82
CA GLN A 10 -5.11 46.48 19.24
C GLN A 10 -5.15 45.15 20.00
N LYS A 11 -5.21 45.18 21.34
CA LYS A 11 -5.38 43.98 22.15
C LYS A 11 -6.74 43.32 21.89
N TRP A 12 -7.80 44.12 21.76
CA TRP A 12 -9.14 43.61 21.43
C TRP A 12 -9.18 42.91 20.06
N LEU A 13 -8.55 43.50 19.04
CA LEU A 13 -8.46 42.86 17.71
C LEU A 13 -7.66 41.56 17.75
N ILE A 14 -6.55 41.50 18.50
CA ILE A 14 -5.76 40.27 18.67
C ILE A 14 -6.56 39.19 19.38
N HIS A 15 -7.27 39.52 20.47
CA HIS A 15 -8.11 38.57 21.18
C HIS A 15 -9.28 38.08 20.33
N LEU A 16 -9.91 38.97 19.54
CA LEU A 16 -10.98 38.59 18.62
C LEU A 16 -10.46 37.67 17.51
N SER A 17 -9.28 37.93 16.97
CA SER A 17 -8.65 37.07 15.96
C SER A 17 -8.26 35.70 16.51
N PHE A 18 -7.76 35.63 17.75
CA PHE A 18 -7.50 34.36 18.44
C PHE A 18 -8.79 33.58 18.70
N LEU A 19 -9.86 34.26 19.11
CA LEU A 19 -11.16 33.64 19.32
C LEU A 19 -11.72 33.08 18.01
N CYS A 20 -11.66 33.86 16.91
CA CYS A 20 -12.08 33.41 15.59
C CYS A 20 -11.27 32.21 15.09
N MET A 21 -9.94 32.17 15.32
CA MET A 21 -9.13 31.00 15.01
C MET A 21 -9.56 29.78 15.84
N LEU A 22 -9.78 29.94 17.15
CA LEU A 22 -10.30 28.87 18.01
C LEU A 22 -11.65 28.32 17.52
N PHE A 23 -12.55 29.17 17.05
CA PHE A 23 -13.84 28.76 16.47
C PHE A 23 -13.72 28.10 15.08
N MET A 24 -12.66 28.38 14.32
CA MET A 24 -12.38 27.69 13.05
C MET A 24 -11.85 26.26 13.26
N PHE A 25 -11.19 25.98 14.39
CA PHE A 25 -10.72 24.62 14.72
C PHE A 25 -11.80 23.72 15.35
N THR A 26 -12.89 24.28 15.89
CA THR A 26 -13.93 23.48 16.57
C THR A 26 -15.02 22.91 15.66
N ASN A 27 -15.06 23.30 14.38
CA ASN A 27 -16.09 22.84 13.42
C ASN A 27 -15.58 21.84 12.37
N SER A 28 -14.34 21.38 12.47
CA SER A 28 -13.79 20.37 11.55
C SER A 28 -14.02 18.94 12.04
N TYR A 29 -15.12 18.68 12.74
CA TYR A 29 -15.60 17.30 12.85
C TYR A 29 -16.24 16.98 11.50
N ALA A 30 -15.53 16.20 10.68
CA ALA A 30 -16.16 15.55 9.54
C ALA A 30 -17.37 14.80 10.11
N VAL A 31 -18.58 15.25 9.76
CA VAL A 31 -19.81 14.53 10.09
C VAL A 31 -19.62 13.14 9.48
N MET A 32 -19.60 12.10 10.31
CA MET A 32 -19.58 10.73 9.81
C MET A 32 -20.74 10.60 8.82
N ASN A 33 -20.40 10.39 7.56
CA ASN A 33 -21.39 10.29 6.53
C ASN A 33 -22.14 8.97 6.74
N ALA A 34 -23.39 8.88 6.30
CA ALA A 34 -24.14 7.62 6.43
C ALA A 34 -23.42 6.45 5.72
N PHE A 35 -22.55 6.75 4.75
CA PHE A 35 -21.66 5.82 4.07
C PHE A 35 -20.50 5.28 4.93
N ASP A 36 -20.14 5.98 6.01
CA ASP A 36 -19.06 5.58 6.93
C ASP A 36 -19.55 4.63 8.04
N ASN A 37 -20.87 4.38 8.10
CA ASN A 37 -21.39 3.38 9.02
C ASN A 37 -20.97 1.99 8.55
N PRO A 38 -20.45 1.13 9.46
CA PRO A 38 -20.16 -0.26 9.13
C PRO A 38 -21.39 -0.91 8.48
N VAL A 39 -21.25 -1.35 7.24
CA VAL A 39 -22.31 -2.08 6.55
C VAL A 39 -22.41 -3.44 7.24
N ASN A 40 -23.53 -3.69 7.92
CA ASN A 40 -23.81 -4.99 8.52
C ASN A 40 -23.85 -6.05 7.41
N HIS A 41 -22.87 -6.95 7.42
CA HIS A 41 -22.88 -8.17 6.62
C HIS A 41 -23.46 -9.34 7.45
N PRO A 42 -24.09 -10.35 6.82
CA PRO A 42 -24.33 -11.61 7.50
C PRO A 42 -22.98 -12.27 7.84
N PRO A 43 -22.86 -13.07 8.92
CA PRO A 43 -21.62 -13.80 9.20
C PRO A 43 -21.17 -14.61 7.97
N ILE A 44 -19.92 -14.39 7.56
CA ILE A 44 -19.26 -15.14 6.48
C ILE A 44 -18.05 -15.90 7.05
N PRO A 45 -17.68 -17.05 6.48
CA PRO A 45 -16.46 -17.72 6.89
C PRO A 45 -15.24 -16.91 6.42
N LEU A 46 -14.20 -16.86 7.27
CA LEU A 46 -12.89 -16.41 6.84
C LEU A 46 -12.14 -17.63 6.29
N LEU A 47 -11.83 -17.57 5.01
CA LEU A 47 -11.19 -18.64 4.25
C LEU A 47 -9.79 -18.20 3.84
N ASP A 48 -8.87 -19.16 3.76
CA ASP A 48 -7.59 -18.96 3.10
C ASP A 48 -7.71 -18.99 1.58
N GLU A 49 -6.59 -18.78 0.90
CA GLU A 49 -6.50 -18.77 -0.57
C GLU A 49 -6.95 -20.09 -1.22
N GLN A 50 -6.87 -21.21 -0.49
CA GLN A 50 -7.32 -22.53 -0.94
C GLN A 50 -8.80 -22.78 -0.60
N GLY A 51 -9.49 -21.82 0.01
CA GLY A 51 -10.90 -21.91 0.39
C GLY A 51 -11.14 -22.68 1.70
N LYS A 52 -10.10 -22.97 2.49
CA LYS A 52 -10.21 -23.64 3.79
C LYS A 52 -10.39 -22.61 4.91
N HIS A 53 -11.17 -22.95 5.93
CA HIS A 53 -11.38 -22.05 7.06
C HIS A 53 -10.06 -21.75 7.79
N VAL A 54 -9.78 -20.47 8.06
CA VAL A 54 -8.47 -20.03 8.61
C VAL A 54 -8.12 -20.66 9.96
N LEU A 55 -9.12 -20.94 10.80
CA LEU A 55 -8.91 -21.64 12.08
C LEU A 55 -8.53 -23.12 11.93
N GLU A 56 -8.72 -23.70 10.75
CA GLU A 56 -8.34 -25.08 10.46
C GLU A 56 -7.03 -25.17 9.67
N SER A 57 -6.75 -24.18 8.83
CA SER A 57 -5.53 -24.16 8.02
C SER A 57 -4.37 -23.47 8.73
N ASN A 58 -4.65 -22.54 9.65
CA ASN A 58 -3.70 -21.57 10.19
C ASN A 58 -3.02 -20.73 9.10
N ASN A 59 -3.59 -20.72 7.89
CA ASN A 59 -3.16 -19.87 6.80
C ASN A 59 -3.86 -18.50 6.88
N PRO A 60 -3.34 -17.49 6.18
CA PRO A 60 -3.95 -16.16 6.12
C PRO A 60 -5.32 -16.22 5.50
N TYR A 61 -6.20 -15.33 5.95
CA TYR A 61 -7.44 -15.09 5.23
C TYR A 61 -7.14 -14.50 3.84
N SER A 62 -7.87 -14.97 2.83
CA SER A 62 -7.97 -14.43 1.47
C SER A 62 -9.28 -13.65 1.37
N PRO A 63 -9.24 -12.31 1.23
CA PRO A 63 -10.44 -11.53 0.95
C PRO A 63 -11.13 -11.96 -0.36
N LYS A 64 -10.38 -12.41 -1.36
CA LYS A 64 -10.97 -12.96 -2.60
C LYS A 64 -11.81 -14.20 -2.32
N GLN A 65 -11.33 -15.16 -1.53
CA GLN A 65 -12.10 -16.35 -1.18
C GLN A 65 -13.20 -16.07 -0.14
N SER A 66 -12.94 -15.22 0.85
CA SER A 66 -13.88 -14.97 1.94
C SER A 66 -15.04 -14.09 1.49
N CYS A 67 -14.76 -12.93 0.90
CA CYS A 67 -15.76 -11.90 0.59
C CYS A 67 -16.40 -12.14 -0.78
N ALA A 68 -15.58 -12.32 -1.82
CA ALA A 68 -16.09 -12.61 -3.16
C ALA A 68 -16.51 -14.07 -3.33
N GLY A 69 -15.77 -15.02 -2.76
CA GLY A 69 -16.15 -16.44 -2.78
C GLY A 69 -17.46 -16.74 -2.02
N SER A 70 -17.84 -15.90 -1.05
CA SER A 70 -19.18 -15.94 -0.43
C SER A 70 -20.29 -15.30 -1.31
N GLY A 71 -19.94 -14.75 -2.48
CA GLY A 71 -20.87 -14.16 -3.44
C GLY A 71 -21.34 -12.75 -3.10
N CYS A 72 -20.68 -12.05 -2.17
CA CYS A 72 -21.15 -10.74 -1.69
C CYS A 72 -20.54 -9.55 -2.45
N HIS A 73 -19.32 -9.71 -2.96
CA HIS A 73 -18.55 -8.63 -3.58
C HIS A 73 -17.89 -9.10 -4.87
N ASP A 74 -17.80 -8.21 -5.85
CA ASP A 74 -16.98 -8.42 -7.04
C ASP A 74 -15.55 -7.95 -6.73
N TYR A 75 -14.69 -8.88 -6.33
CA TYR A 75 -13.30 -8.58 -5.95
C TYR A 75 -12.52 -7.96 -7.11
N GLU A 76 -12.73 -8.43 -8.34
CA GLU A 76 -12.02 -7.90 -9.50
C GLU A 76 -12.47 -6.47 -9.80
N ALA A 77 -13.78 -6.19 -9.76
CA ALA A 77 -14.27 -4.83 -9.94
C ALA A 77 -13.80 -3.87 -8.84
N ILE A 78 -13.75 -4.33 -7.57
CA ILE A 78 -13.25 -3.53 -6.44
C ILE A 78 -11.76 -3.25 -6.60
N THR A 79 -10.95 -4.27 -6.88
CA THR A 79 -9.49 -4.15 -6.97
C THR A 79 -9.00 -3.49 -8.25
N HIS A 80 -9.88 -3.25 -9.21
CA HIS A 80 -9.62 -2.40 -10.37
C HIS A 80 -9.81 -0.90 -10.07
N ALA A 81 -10.26 -0.52 -8.87
CA ALA A 81 -10.31 0.88 -8.49
C ALA A 81 -8.89 1.45 -8.34
N TYR A 82 -8.74 2.75 -8.63
CA TYR A 82 -7.47 3.47 -8.57
C TYR A 82 -6.68 3.25 -7.28
N HIS A 83 -7.36 3.10 -6.13
CA HIS A 83 -6.68 2.93 -4.84
C HIS A 83 -5.90 1.61 -4.73
N PHE A 84 -6.34 0.57 -5.44
CA PHE A 84 -5.68 -0.73 -5.50
C PHE A 84 -4.73 -0.82 -6.69
N GLU A 85 -5.11 -0.27 -7.85
CA GLU A 85 -4.26 -0.32 -9.05
C GLU A 85 -3.06 0.62 -8.96
N MET A 86 -3.25 1.83 -8.41
CA MET A 86 -2.23 2.87 -8.38
C MET A 86 -1.56 3.13 -9.74
N GLY A 87 -2.31 2.97 -10.83
CA GLY A 87 -1.83 3.15 -12.21
C GLY A 87 -1.09 1.95 -12.80
N ARG A 88 -1.09 0.77 -12.14
CA ARG A 88 -0.47 -0.48 -12.66
C ARG A 88 -0.96 -0.86 -14.04
N ASP A 89 -2.27 -0.90 -14.24
CA ASP A 89 -2.94 -1.23 -15.50
C ASP A 89 -2.87 -0.11 -16.56
N GLU A 90 -2.48 1.08 -16.15
CA GLU A 90 -2.20 2.24 -17.01
C GLU A 90 -0.69 2.43 -17.29
N ALA A 91 0.16 1.50 -16.82
CA ALA A 91 1.60 1.62 -16.92
C ALA A 91 2.11 1.48 -18.36
N ASP A 92 3.03 2.36 -18.74
CA ASP A 92 3.70 2.42 -20.05
C ASP A 92 5.12 2.94 -19.81
N ASP A 93 6.14 2.25 -20.33
CA ASP A 93 7.55 2.67 -20.24
C ASP A 93 7.82 4.05 -20.85
N ASN A 94 6.89 4.56 -21.68
CA ASN A 94 6.91 5.89 -22.28
C ASN A 94 5.96 6.89 -21.61
N TYR A 95 5.27 6.51 -20.53
CA TYR A 95 4.27 7.34 -19.85
C TYR A 95 4.85 8.72 -19.49
N GLY A 96 5.98 8.72 -18.79
CA GLY A 96 6.64 9.93 -18.34
C GLY A 96 7.39 10.69 -19.44
N ALA A 97 7.93 9.97 -20.44
CA ALA A 97 8.63 10.58 -21.57
C ALA A 97 7.73 11.56 -22.35
N LYS A 98 6.45 11.20 -22.52
CA LYS A 98 5.41 12.06 -23.14
C LYS A 98 5.15 13.35 -22.35
N ARG A 99 5.64 13.45 -21.11
CA ARG A 99 5.38 14.53 -20.14
C ARG A 99 6.66 15.24 -19.66
N GLY A 100 7.82 14.91 -20.25
CA GLY A 100 9.11 15.48 -19.83
C GLY A 100 9.68 14.90 -18.53
N LEU A 101 9.14 13.78 -18.05
CA LEU A 101 9.55 13.07 -16.83
C LEU A 101 9.87 11.60 -17.17
N PRO A 102 10.93 11.31 -17.96
CA PRO A 102 11.13 10.00 -18.59
C PRO A 102 11.37 8.82 -17.64
N HIS A 103 11.57 9.09 -16.35
CA HIS A 103 11.70 8.08 -15.30
C HIS A 103 10.35 7.54 -14.81
N LEU A 104 9.23 8.25 -15.08
CA LEU A 104 7.90 7.80 -14.68
C LEU A 104 7.32 6.82 -15.69
N VAL A 105 6.72 5.75 -15.19
CA VAL A 105 6.17 4.64 -15.98
C VAL A 105 4.67 4.44 -15.76
N SER A 106 4.02 5.22 -14.89
CA SER A 106 2.56 5.17 -14.70
C SER A 106 1.98 6.49 -14.15
N PRO A 107 0.65 6.68 -14.22
CA PRO A 107 -0.03 7.86 -13.66
C PRO A 107 -0.17 7.88 -12.14
N GLY A 108 -0.11 6.73 -11.47
CA GLY A 108 -0.37 6.62 -10.03
C GLY A 108 0.88 6.28 -9.22
N TYR A 109 0.72 5.98 -7.93
CA TYR A 109 1.86 5.74 -7.04
C TYR A 109 2.67 4.51 -7.40
N TYR A 110 2.19 3.61 -8.26
CA TYR A 110 3.01 2.54 -8.79
C TYR A 110 3.76 3.06 -10.04
N GLY A 111 4.93 3.68 -9.84
CA GLY A 111 5.79 4.16 -10.93
C GLY A 111 5.50 5.58 -11.46
N GLY A 112 4.52 6.27 -10.91
CA GLY A 112 4.34 7.71 -11.04
C GLY A 112 5.02 8.49 -9.92
N TYR A 113 4.86 9.81 -9.93
CA TYR A 113 5.43 10.67 -8.90
C TYR A 113 4.62 10.53 -7.60
N THR A 114 5.31 10.21 -6.51
CA THR A 114 4.78 10.24 -5.14
C THR A 114 5.57 11.29 -4.35
N CYS A 115 5.00 11.85 -3.28
CA CYS A 115 5.70 12.80 -2.41
C CYS A 115 6.11 12.17 -1.06
N MET A 116 5.91 10.85 -0.90
CA MET A 116 6.02 10.19 0.39
C MET A 116 7.46 10.09 0.89
N ASP A 117 8.44 9.96 -0.02
CA ASP A 117 9.88 9.93 0.31
C ASP A 117 10.58 11.31 0.16
N GLY A 118 9.82 12.41 0.23
CA GLY A 118 10.36 13.78 0.13
C GLY A 118 10.86 14.15 -1.27
N ASP A 119 12.07 14.70 -1.37
CA ASP A 119 12.64 15.14 -2.66
C ASP A 119 13.38 14.01 -3.41
N THR A 120 13.57 12.86 -2.77
CA THR A 120 14.29 11.69 -3.32
C THR A 120 13.33 10.50 -3.45
N GLN A 121 12.53 10.53 -4.51
CA GLN A 121 11.57 9.45 -4.77
C GLN A 121 12.29 8.26 -5.41
N ASN A 122 11.95 7.06 -4.94
CA ASN A 122 12.32 5.84 -5.63
C ASN A 122 11.63 5.78 -7.01
N VAL A 123 12.36 5.30 -8.01
CA VAL A 123 11.88 5.13 -9.37
C VAL A 123 11.61 3.64 -9.62
N LEU A 124 10.40 3.34 -10.07
CA LEU A 124 10.01 2.00 -10.47
C LEU A 124 10.67 1.65 -11.81
N ALA A 125 11.25 0.46 -11.89
CA ALA A 125 11.85 -0.05 -13.11
C ALA A 125 10.81 -0.15 -14.22
N LYS A 126 11.28 0.09 -15.44
CA LYS A 126 10.52 -0.17 -16.66
C LYS A 126 10.17 -1.65 -16.76
N LYS A 127 9.17 -1.97 -17.56
CA LYS A 127 8.88 -3.36 -17.89
C LYS A 127 10.04 -3.99 -18.67
N VAL A 128 10.69 -3.23 -19.55
CA VAL A 128 11.86 -3.70 -20.30
C VAL A 128 13.08 -2.84 -20.00
N ASN A 129 14.11 -3.44 -19.40
CA ASN A 129 15.37 -2.79 -19.07
C ASN A 129 16.52 -3.39 -19.90
N ALA A 130 17.44 -2.54 -20.37
CA ALA A 130 18.54 -2.96 -21.24
C ALA A 130 19.61 -3.79 -20.51
N ASP A 131 19.91 -3.39 -19.28
CA ASP A 131 20.95 -3.97 -18.42
C ASP A 131 20.70 -3.55 -16.96
N ALA A 132 21.53 -4.07 -16.05
CA ALA A 132 21.43 -3.78 -14.62
C ALA A 132 21.77 -2.31 -14.26
N GLU A 133 22.44 -1.55 -15.13
CA GLU A 133 22.71 -0.12 -14.90
C GLU A 133 21.47 0.72 -15.23
N ASN A 134 20.68 0.30 -16.22
CA ASN A 134 19.44 0.94 -16.64
C ASN A 134 18.21 0.46 -15.87
N PHE A 135 18.33 -0.57 -15.02
CA PHE A 135 17.29 -0.96 -14.08
C PHE A 135 17.14 0.15 -13.01
N ALA A 136 15.93 0.61 -12.71
CA ALA A 136 15.73 1.72 -11.80
C ALA A 136 15.97 1.32 -10.32
N ASP A 137 15.45 2.12 -9.38
CA ASP A 137 15.70 1.93 -7.95
C ASP A 137 15.01 0.67 -7.42
N LEU A 138 13.79 0.41 -7.89
CA LEU A 138 12.95 -0.69 -7.42
C LEU A 138 12.34 -1.46 -8.58
N GLY A 139 12.27 -2.77 -8.46
CA GLY A 139 11.30 -3.56 -9.21
C GLY A 139 9.98 -3.63 -8.46
N SER A 140 9.00 -4.36 -9.01
CA SER A 140 7.68 -4.47 -8.39
C SER A 140 7.72 -5.08 -7.00
N ALA A 141 8.55 -6.10 -6.78
CA ALA A 141 8.73 -6.67 -5.44
C ALA A 141 9.33 -5.65 -4.46
N GLY A 142 10.33 -4.86 -4.89
CA GLY A 142 10.87 -3.75 -4.10
C GLY A 142 9.81 -2.70 -3.76
N TRP A 143 8.99 -2.34 -4.76
CA TRP A 143 7.86 -1.44 -4.56
C TRP A 143 6.87 -1.99 -3.53
N VAL A 144 6.60 -3.30 -3.58
CA VAL A 144 5.73 -3.99 -2.62
C VAL A 144 6.35 -3.92 -1.23
N LYS A 145 7.63 -4.23 -1.07
CA LYS A 145 8.32 -4.14 0.23
C LYS A 145 8.14 -2.77 0.88
N ASP A 146 8.33 -1.71 0.09
CA ASP A 146 8.36 -0.34 0.58
C ASP A 146 6.95 0.24 0.85
N CYS A 147 6.02 0.02 -0.08
CA CYS A 147 4.73 0.72 -0.07
C CYS A 147 3.61 -0.08 0.59
N MET A 148 3.73 -1.41 0.72
CA MET A 148 2.65 -2.28 1.19
C MET A 148 2.22 -1.99 2.63
N SER A 149 3.09 -1.48 3.49
CA SER A 149 2.72 -1.09 4.86
C SER A 149 1.71 0.07 4.91
N CYS A 150 1.63 0.88 3.85
CA CYS A 150 0.79 2.07 3.75
C CYS A 150 -0.40 1.91 2.80
N HIS A 151 -0.47 0.81 2.07
CA HIS A 151 -1.50 0.55 1.06
C HIS A 151 -2.24 -0.75 1.36
N THR A 152 -3.47 -0.86 0.86
CA THR A 152 -4.32 -2.01 1.15
C THR A 152 -3.91 -3.29 0.41
N GLY A 153 -3.00 -3.25 -0.56
CA GLY A 153 -2.68 -4.41 -1.42
C GLY A 153 -3.57 -4.44 -2.65
N GLY A 154 -3.77 -5.62 -3.26
CA GLY A 154 -4.48 -5.77 -4.54
C GLY A 154 -3.70 -5.16 -5.70
N GLY A 155 -4.30 -5.07 -6.89
CA GLY A 155 -3.77 -4.37 -8.06
C GLY A 155 -2.24 -4.56 -8.25
N TRP A 156 -1.47 -3.50 -8.03
CA TRP A 156 0.01 -3.46 -8.18
C TRP A 156 0.78 -4.46 -7.30
N ALA A 157 0.18 -4.90 -6.20
CA ALA A 157 0.75 -5.88 -5.27
C ALA A 157 0.31 -7.33 -5.54
N GLU A 158 -0.68 -7.52 -6.40
CA GLU A 158 -1.24 -8.82 -6.76
C GLU A 158 -0.84 -9.25 -8.17
N LYS A 159 -0.84 -8.30 -9.12
CA LYS A 159 -0.71 -8.55 -10.55
C LYS A 159 0.43 -7.76 -11.16
N ASP A 160 1.05 -8.33 -12.19
CA ASP A 160 2.00 -7.66 -13.08
C ASP A 160 1.32 -6.60 -13.95
N ARG A 161 2.08 -5.82 -14.72
CA ARG A 161 1.51 -4.80 -15.63
C ARG A 161 0.66 -5.37 -16.77
N GLU A 162 0.69 -6.68 -17.00
CA GLU A 162 -0.14 -7.39 -17.99
C GLU A 162 -1.43 -7.94 -17.35
N GLY A 163 -1.62 -7.76 -16.05
CA GLY A 163 -2.80 -8.23 -15.30
C GLY A 163 -2.71 -9.69 -14.86
N ILE A 164 -1.54 -10.33 -14.97
CA ILE A 164 -1.29 -11.70 -14.54
C ILE A 164 -0.83 -11.69 -13.08
N ARG A 165 -1.39 -12.57 -12.24
CA ARG A 165 -0.97 -12.70 -10.85
C ARG A 165 0.50 -13.10 -10.79
N TYR A 166 1.32 -12.41 -9.99
CA TYR A 166 2.78 -12.54 -10.09
C TYR A 166 3.29 -13.98 -9.88
N ASP A 167 2.69 -14.72 -8.95
CA ASP A 167 3.05 -16.10 -8.61
C ASP A 167 2.45 -17.16 -9.56
N GLU A 168 1.59 -16.75 -10.49
CA GLU A 168 1.00 -17.60 -11.53
C GLU A 168 1.74 -17.51 -12.88
N LYS A 169 2.61 -16.51 -13.07
CA LYS A 169 3.40 -16.37 -14.31
C LYS A 169 4.34 -17.56 -14.48
N ASP A 170 4.42 -18.07 -15.70
CA ASP A 170 5.46 -19.04 -16.06
C ASP A 170 6.82 -18.34 -16.10
N ILE A 171 7.79 -18.90 -15.38
CA ILE A 171 9.17 -18.38 -15.33
C ILE A 171 9.80 -18.37 -16.73
N ALA A 172 9.43 -19.31 -17.60
CA ALA A 172 9.92 -19.37 -18.98
C ALA A 172 9.50 -18.15 -19.82
N ASP A 173 8.42 -17.46 -19.45
CA ASP A 173 7.91 -16.28 -20.15
C ASP A 173 8.48 -14.96 -19.58
N ILE A 174 9.18 -15.02 -18.44
CA ILE A 174 9.79 -13.85 -17.80
C ILE A 174 11.04 -13.44 -18.58
N LYS A 175 11.02 -12.23 -19.13
CA LYS A 175 12.18 -11.66 -19.81
C LYS A 175 13.27 -11.27 -18.80
N PRO A 176 14.56 -11.39 -19.17
CA PRO A 176 15.63 -10.88 -18.32
C PRO A 176 15.42 -9.41 -17.98
N LEU A 177 15.60 -9.08 -16.69
CA LEU A 177 15.45 -7.72 -16.16
C LEU A 177 14.05 -7.10 -16.37
N ASP A 178 13.00 -7.93 -16.45
CA ASP A 178 11.62 -7.42 -16.42
C ASP A 178 11.35 -6.76 -15.05
N GLY A 179 10.94 -5.49 -15.03
CA GLY A 179 10.68 -4.73 -13.80
C GLY A 179 9.54 -5.27 -12.94
N ASP A 180 8.70 -6.17 -13.49
CA ASP A 180 7.65 -6.88 -12.75
C ASP A 180 8.24 -8.06 -11.93
N TYR A 181 9.34 -8.64 -12.38
CA TYR A 181 9.88 -9.91 -11.87
C TYR A 181 11.30 -9.84 -11.34
N TYR A 182 12.02 -8.76 -11.61
CA TYR A 182 13.33 -8.48 -11.03
C TYR A 182 13.20 -7.39 -9.98
N THR A 183 14.10 -7.36 -9.00
CA THR A 183 14.22 -6.26 -8.04
C THR A 183 15.68 -5.89 -7.86
N ARG A 184 15.92 -4.63 -7.51
CA ARG A 184 17.21 -4.18 -7.02
C ARG A 184 17.23 -4.27 -5.50
N GLU A 185 18.28 -4.83 -4.95
CA GLU A 185 18.60 -4.79 -3.52
C GLU A 185 19.89 -4.01 -3.33
N VAL A 186 19.90 -3.13 -2.33
CA VAL A 186 21.06 -2.29 -2.00
C VAL A 186 21.48 -2.60 -0.58
N ASP A 187 22.73 -3.02 -0.40
CA ASP A 187 23.33 -3.14 0.92
C ASP A 187 23.56 -1.74 1.49
N HIS A 188 22.87 -1.40 2.58
CA HIS A 188 22.94 -0.07 3.18
C HIS A 188 24.28 0.23 3.89
N MET A 189 25.09 -0.79 4.15
CA MET A 189 26.41 -0.65 4.78
C MET A 189 27.52 -0.45 3.74
N THR A 190 27.45 -1.14 2.60
CA THR A 190 28.49 -1.12 1.57
C THR A 190 28.12 -0.26 0.36
N GLY A 191 26.83 0.00 0.14
CA GLY A 191 26.31 0.64 -1.07
C GLY A 191 26.30 -0.27 -2.30
N GLU A 192 26.66 -1.55 -2.14
CA GLU A 192 26.63 -2.52 -3.23
C GLU A 192 25.17 -2.79 -3.63
N SER A 193 24.88 -2.78 -4.93
CA SER A 193 23.55 -3.06 -5.44
C SER A 193 23.56 -4.29 -6.34
N THR A 194 22.56 -5.15 -6.20
CA THR A 194 22.36 -6.32 -7.05
C THR A 194 20.96 -6.30 -7.64
N VAL A 195 20.82 -6.73 -8.90
CA VAL A 195 19.53 -6.91 -9.56
C VAL A 195 19.32 -8.40 -9.76
N SER A 196 18.25 -8.94 -9.19
CA SER A 196 17.96 -10.39 -9.19
C SER A 196 16.48 -10.65 -9.45
N MET A 197 16.16 -11.83 -9.96
CA MET A 197 14.77 -12.26 -10.14
C MET A 197 14.16 -12.54 -8.76
N TRP A 198 12.97 -12.02 -8.51
CA TRP A 198 12.21 -12.23 -7.29
C TRP A 198 11.40 -13.52 -7.37
N ASP A 199 11.38 -14.27 -6.27
CA ASP A 199 10.61 -15.51 -6.15
C ASP A 199 9.18 -15.20 -5.64
N TRP A 200 8.28 -14.87 -6.58
CA TRP A 200 6.87 -14.62 -6.28
C TRP A 200 6.13 -15.86 -5.77
N LYS A 201 6.54 -17.07 -6.16
CA LYS A 201 5.94 -18.31 -5.65
C LYS A 201 6.26 -18.55 -4.18
N LYS A 202 7.45 -18.15 -3.75
CA LYS A 202 7.86 -18.21 -2.34
C LYS A 202 7.27 -17.09 -1.49
N SER A 203 7.28 -15.86 -2.01
CA SER A 203 6.80 -14.68 -1.26
C SER A 203 5.27 -14.58 -1.23
N GLY A 204 4.60 -15.18 -2.22
CA GLY A 204 3.19 -14.95 -2.51
C GLY A 204 2.93 -13.53 -3.01
N VAL A 205 1.66 -13.17 -3.06
CA VAL A 205 1.21 -11.83 -3.47
C VAL A 205 0.36 -11.19 -2.39
N GLY A 206 0.22 -9.87 -2.41
CA GLY A 206 -0.65 -9.17 -1.48
C GLY A 206 -2.03 -8.91 -2.08
N GLU A 207 -3.01 -9.73 -1.73
CA GLU A 207 -4.42 -9.44 -1.97
C GLU A 207 -4.85 -8.11 -1.30
N ALA A 208 -5.98 -7.56 -1.73
CA ALA A 208 -6.58 -6.37 -1.15
C ALA A 208 -7.10 -6.62 0.27
N ASP A 209 -6.50 -5.98 1.26
CA ASP A 209 -6.89 -6.06 2.67
C ASP A 209 -8.21 -5.30 2.93
N CYS A 210 -9.34 -5.96 2.67
CA CYS A 210 -10.68 -5.40 2.91
C CYS A 210 -10.88 -5.02 4.38
N MET A 211 -10.25 -5.74 5.31
CA MET A 211 -10.39 -5.48 6.74
C MET A 211 -9.75 -4.16 7.15
N PHE A 212 -8.83 -3.61 6.38
CA PHE A 212 -8.27 -2.28 6.61
C PHE A 212 -9.36 -1.20 6.74
N CYS A 213 -10.48 -1.34 6.01
CA CYS A 213 -11.60 -0.41 6.04
C CYS A 213 -12.84 -0.97 6.75
N HIS A 214 -13.01 -2.30 6.80
CA HIS A 214 -14.24 -2.93 7.27
C HIS A 214 -14.20 -3.41 8.72
N VAL A 215 -13.02 -3.52 9.34
CA VAL A 215 -12.93 -3.95 10.73
C VAL A 215 -13.11 -2.76 11.69
N ASP A 216 -13.86 -2.96 12.76
CA ASP A 216 -13.84 -2.02 13.89
C ASP A 216 -12.62 -2.30 14.76
N PHE A 217 -11.55 -1.54 14.50
CA PHE A 217 -10.30 -1.64 15.25
C PHE A 217 -10.46 -1.42 16.76
N ASN A 218 -11.51 -0.74 17.24
CA ASN A 218 -11.75 -0.56 18.68
C ASN A 218 -12.21 -1.85 19.37
N THR A 219 -12.67 -2.83 18.59
CA THR A 219 -13.19 -4.11 19.09
C THR A 219 -12.25 -5.27 18.82
N LEU A 220 -11.16 -5.03 18.09
CA LEU A 220 -10.15 -6.01 17.75
C LEU A 220 -9.39 -6.43 19.02
N LYS A 221 -9.41 -7.73 19.30
CA LYS A 221 -8.63 -8.34 20.39
C LYS A 221 -7.43 -9.02 19.80
N LEU A 222 -6.24 -8.63 20.25
CA LEU A 222 -5.02 -9.37 19.96
C LEU A 222 -5.07 -10.71 20.69
N PRO A 223 -4.85 -11.85 20.01
CA PRO A 223 -4.64 -13.12 20.69
C PRO A 223 -3.43 -13.06 21.61
N ASP A 224 -3.53 -13.64 22.81
CA ASP A 224 -2.47 -13.62 23.83
C ASP A 224 -1.15 -14.27 23.32
N ASP A 225 -1.26 -15.15 22.33
CA ASP A 225 -0.17 -15.90 21.69
C ASP A 225 0.30 -15.30 20.35
N SER A 226 -0.27 -14.17 19.92
CA SER A 226 0.04 -13.58 18.60
C SER A 226 1.44 -12.99 18.47
N GLY A 227 2.14 -12.75 19.58
CA GLY A 227 3.43 -12.03 19.59
C GLY A 227 3.30 -10.55 19.19
N LEU A 228 2.08 -10.05 18.98
CA LEU A 228 1.80 -8.65 18.68
C LEU A 228 1.55 -7.89 19.99
N GLU A 229 2.38 -6.89 20.29
CA GLU A 229 2.10 -5.95 21.38
C GLU A 229 1.02 -4.95 20.94
N GLU A 230 0.20 -4.45 21.89
CA GLU A 230 -0.80 -3.39 21.64
C GLU A 230 -0.20 -2.13 20.97
N MET A 231 1.12 -1.92 21.11
CA MET A 231 1.87 -0.85 20.46
C MET A 231 2.34 -1.13 19.02
N LEU A 232 2.28 -2.37 18.54
CA LEU A 232 2.52 -2.69 17.13
C LEU A 232 1.27 -2.33 16.34
N THR A 233 1.21 -1.06 15.91
CA THR A 233 0.19 -0.63 14.94
C THR A 233 0.15 -1.62 13.76
N PRO A 234 -1.02 -1.95 13.18
CA PRO A 234 -1.12 -2.87 12.04
C PRO A 234 -0.10 -2.62 10.91
N ARG A 235 0.26 -1.34 10.70
CA ARG A 235 1.33 -0.91 9.80
C ARG A 235 2.70 -1.53 10.11
N ARG A 236 3.13 -1.55 11.37
CA ARG A 236 4.42 -2.11 11.80
C ARG A 236 4.45 -3.62 11.66
N ALA A 237 3.35 -4.29 11.99
CA ALA A 237 3.22 -5.73 11.78
C ALA A 237 3.35 -6.08 10.29
N ARG A 238 2.65 -5.34 9.42
CA ARG A 238 2.76 -5.52 7.95
C ARG A 238 4.17 -5.26 7.43
N GLN A 239 4.84 -4.22 7.95
CA GLN A 239 6.21 -3.90 7.56
C GLN A 239 7.23 -4.99 7.92
N ALA A 240 7.08 -5.66 9.07
CA ALA A 240 7.98 -6.74 9.46
C ALA A 240 7.96 -7.88 8.43
N PHE A 241 6.76 -8.32 8.02
CA PHE A 241 6.60 -9.38 7.02
C PHE A 241 7.14 -8.99 5.64
N THR A 242 6.83 -7.78 5.17
CA THR A 242 7.29 -7.35 3.86
C THR A 242 8.81 -7.18 3.82
N THR A 243 9.43 -6.77 4.94
CA THR A 243 10.90 -6.70 5.06
C THR A 243 11.55 -8.08 4.99
N GLU A 244 10.90 -9.13 5.50
CA GLU A 244 11.35 -10.52 5.37
C GLU A 244 11.08 -11.12 3.98
N GLY A 245 10.43 -10.37 3.09
CA GLY A 245 10.14 -10.80 1.71
C GLY A 245 8.89 -11.68 1.60
N PHE A 246 7.99 -11.68 2.58
CA PHE A 246 6.70 -12.37 2.51
C PHE A 246 5.58 -11.37 2.26
N PHE A 247 4.81 -11.57 1.20
CA PHE A 247 3.72 -10.68 0.78
C PHE A 247 2.34 -11.29 1.04
N ALA A 248 2.23 -12.60 0.90
CA ALA A 248 1.18 -13.39 1.53
C ALA A 248 1.68 -13.84 2.91
N ARG A 249 0.83 -13.82 3.94
CA ARG A 249 1.18 -14.25 5.33
C ARG A 249 1.46 -15.77 5.42
N GLN A 250 2.40 -16.34 4.69
CA GLN A 250 2.81 -17.72 4.93
C GLN A 250 3.68 -17.77 6.19
N HIS A 251 3.08 -18.10 7.34
CA HIS A 251 3.86 -18.69 8.43
C HIS A 251 4.07 -20.17 8.12
N GLN A 252 5.29 -20.51 7.69
CA GLN A 252 5.84 -21.85 7.87
C GLN A 252 7.30 -21.75 8.30
N ALA A 253 7.52 -21.72 9.61
CA ALA A 253 8.48 -22.56 10.32
C ALA A 253 8.10 -22.62 11.80
#